data_AF-A0A957TMA7-F1
#
_entry.id   AF-A0A957TMA7-F1
#
_cell.length_a   1.000
_cell.length_b   1.000
_cell.length_c   1.000
_cell.angle_alpha   90.00
_cell.angle_beta   90.00
_cell.angle_gamma   90.00
#
_symmetry.space_group_name_H-M   'P 1'
#
loop_
_entity.id
_entity.type
_entity.pdbx_description
1 polymer ?
#
loop_
_entity_poly.entity_id
_entity_poly.type
_entity_poly.pdbx_seq_one_letter_code
_entity_poly.pdbx_strand_id
1 'polypeptide(L)' 'TMTVSIDHSQQQQLRYTAYLVRLWQDTAQGPWRASAQSVQSGQIIRFGSLAELFAFLETASTGAAQANTRPTAEDAD' A
#
# COMPACT_ATOMS: atom_id res chain seq x y z
N THR A 1 -4.02 -7.62 40.34
CA THR A 1 -3.13 -7.42 39.18
C THR A 1 -3.88 -7.89 37.95
N MET A 2 -4.44 -6.96 37.16
CA MET A 2 -5.10 -7.30 35.89
C MET A 2 -4.03 -7.25 34.78
N THR A 3 -3.62 -8.43 34.32
CA THR A 3 -2.74 -8.56 33.14
C THR A 3 -3.64 -8.43 31.91
N VAL A 4 -3.55 -7.31 31.20
CA VAL A 4 -4.26 -7.10 29.93
C VAL A 4 -3.67 -8.07 28.90
N SER A 5 -4.54 -8.93 28.39
CA SER A 5 -4.26 -9.93 27.38
C SER A 5 -3.67 -9.31 26.12
N ILE A 6 -2.61 -9.94 25.64
CA ILE A 6 -1.81 -9.61 24.46
C ILE A 6 -2.71 -9.38 23.24
N ASP A 7 -2.40 -8.32 22.50
CA ASP A 7 -3.03 -7.84 21.28
C ASP A 7 -2.93 -8.87 20.14
N HIS A 8 -3.88 -9.82 20.08
CA HIS A 8 -3.99 -10.78 18.97
C HIS A 8 -4.57 -10.14 17.70
N SER A 9 -5.13 -8.93 17.81
CA SER A 9 -5.72 -8.14 16.73
C SER A 9 -4.68 -7.56 15.76
N GLN A 10 -3.45 -7.28 16.23
CA GLN A 10 -2.39 -6.77 15.35
C GLN A 10 -1.68 -7.85 14.51
N GLN A 11 -1.66 -9.11 14.95
CA GLN A 11 -0.90 -10.16 14.26
C GLN A 11 -1.64 -10.82 13.09
N GLN A 12 -2.97 -10.79 13.05
CA GLN A 12 -3.76 -11.31 11.91
C GLN A 12 -3.77 -10.38 10.69
N GLN A 13 -3.35 -9.12 10.83
CA GLN A 13 -3.28 -8.16 9.71
C GLN A 13 -2.13 -8.45 8.72
N LEU A 14 -1.17 -9.30 9.08
CA LEU A 14 0.06 -9.51 8.27
C LEU A 14 -0.18 -10.20 6.91
N ARG A 15 -1.37 -10.73 6.64
CA ARG A 15 -1.69 -11.44 5.38
C ARG A 15 -2.87 -10.88 4.60
N TYR A 16 -3.57 -9.87 5.13
CA TYR A 16 -4.72 -9.29 4.47
C TYR A 16 -4.41 -7.88 3.97
N THR A 17 -4.28 -7.75 2.65
CA THR A 17 -4.11 -6.47 1.99
C THR A 17 -5.33 -6.20 1.10
N ALA A 18 -5.86 -4.98 1.16
CA ALA A 18 -7.05 -4.60 0.41
C ALA A 18 -6.87 -3.19 -0.16
N TYR A 19 -7.31 -3.00 -1.40
CA TYR A 19 -7.19 -1.75 -2.11
C TYR A 19 -8.52 -1.35 -2.77
N LEU A 20 -8.85 -0.06 -2.71
CA LEU A 20 -9.85 0.54 -3.58
C LEU A 20 -9.15 1.00 -4.86
N VAL A 21 -9.48 0.36 -5.98
CA VAL A 21 -8.94 0.70 -7.31
C VAL A 21 -9.89 1.66 -8.02
N ARG A 22 -9.33 2.72 -8.60
CA ARG A 22 -10.05 3.63 -9.49
C ARG A 22 -9.36 3.65 -10.84
N LEU A 23 -10.15 3.59 -11.90
CA LEU A 23 -9.71 3.69 -13.29
C LEU A 23 -10.40 4.88 -13.94
N TRP A 24 -9.66 5.68 -14.70
CA TRP A 24 -10.22 6.80 -15.44
C TRP A 24 -9.39 7.09 -16.68
N GLN A 25 -9.95 7.83 -17.63
CA GLN A 25 -9.20 8.43 -18.72
C GLN A 25 -9.06 9.93 -18.46
N ASP A 26 -7.88 10.50 -18.70
CA ASP A 26 -7.66 11.94 -18.49
C ASP A 26 -8.48 12.80 -19.50
N THR A 27 -8.79 12.23 -20.66
CA THR A 27 -9.69 12.80 -21.69
C THR A 27 -10.50 11.67 -22.33
N ALA A 28 -11.55 12.00 -23.09
CA ALA A 28 -12.45 11.00 -23.70
C ALA A 28 -11.75 9.96 -24.60
N GLN A 29 -10.57 10.28 -25.14
CA GLN A 29 -9.73 9.36 -25.93
C GLN A 29 -8.31 9.25 -25.35
N GLY A 30 -8.14 9.69 -24.10
CA GLY A 30 -6.85 9.70 -23.42
C GLY A 30 -6.46 8.30 -22.93
N PRO A 31 -5.18 8.13 -22.57
CA PRO A 31 -4.72 6.91 -21.95
C PRO A 31 -5.45 6.64 -20.62
N TRP A 32 -5.64 5.36 -20.31
CA TRP A 32 -6.17 4.95 -19.02
C TRP A 32 -5.14 5.17 -17.92
N ARG A 33 -5.61 5.77 -16.82
CA ARG A 33 -4.91 5.93 -15.56
C ARG A 33 -5.53 5.06 -14.51
N ALA A 34 -4.76 4.80 -13.46
CA ALA A 34 -5.25 4.10 -12.30
C ALA A 34 -4.75 4.72 -11.00
N SER A 35 -5.47 4.45 -9.92
CA SER A 35 -4.96 4.60 -8.57
C SER A 35 -5.39 3.42 -7.71
N ALA A 36 -4.53 3.06 -6.77
CA ALA A 36 -4.84 2.11 -5.71
C ALA A 36 -4.74 2.84 -4.37
N GLN A 37 -5.81 2.78 -3.59
CA GLN A 37 -5.85 3.31 -2.23
C GLN A 37 -5.87 2.14 -1.24
N SER A 38 -4.88 2.06 -0.36
CA SER A 38 -4.88 1.03 0.71
C SER A 38 -6.06 1.27 1.65
N VAL A 39 -6.81 0.22 1.95
CA VAL A 39 -7.90 0.28 2.94
C VAL A 39 -7.32 0.39 4.36
N GLN A 40 -6.13 -0.18 4.59
CA GLN A 40 -5.46 -0.17 5.89
C GLN A 40 -4.85 1.20 6.22
N SER A 41 -4.05 1.77 5.31
CA SER A 41 -3.31 3.01 5.58
C SER A 41 -3.95 4.26 4.97
N GLY A 42 -4.93 4.10 4.07
CA GLY A 42 -5.48 5.20 3.28
C GLY A 42 -4.52 5.75 2.21
N GLN A 43 -3.28 5.27 2.14
CA GLN A 43 -2.28 5.74 1.18
C GLN A 43 -2.76 5.51 -0.27
N ILE A 44 -2.60 6.53 -1.11
CA ILE A 44 -2.96 6.48 -2.53
C ILE A 44 -1.71 6.47 -3.38
N ILE A 45 -1.62 5.50 -4.29
CA ILE A 45 -0.60 5.43 -5.33
C ILE A 45 -1.30 5.63 -6.67
N ARG A 46 -0.71 6.45 -7.55
CA ARG A 46 -1.23 6.73 -8.90
C ARG A 46 -0.33 6.06 -9.93
N PHE A 47 -0.94 5.54 -10.98
CA PHE A 47 -0.28 4.83 -12.06
C PHE A 47 -0.62 5.49 -13.40
N GLY A 48 0.38 5.62 -14.26
CA GLY A 48 0.25 6.14 -15.61
C GLY A 48 -0.36 5.14 -16.58
N SER A 49 -0.35 3.85 -16.23
CA SER A 49 -0.91 2.76 -17.03
C SER A 49 -1.47 1.62 -16.17
N LEU A 50 -2.27 0.74 -16.79
CA LEU A 50 -2.74 -0.49 -16.14
C LEU A 50 -1.61 -1.49 -15.88
N ALA A 51 -0.58 -1.51 -16.72
CA ALA A 51 0.56 -2.42 -16.55
C ALA A 51 1.32 -2.12 -15.24
N GLU A 52 1.53 -0.83 -14.93
CA GLU A 52 2.13 -0.40 -13.66
C GLU A 52 1.28 -0.78 -12.44
N LEU A 53 -0.06 -0.67 -12.56
CA LEU A 53 -0.97 -1.11 -11.50
C LEU A 53 -0.83 -2.62 -11.23
N PHE A 54 -0.83 -3.45 -12.28
CA PHE A 54 -0.73 -4.90 -12.11
C PHE A 54 0.62 -5.31 -11.50
N ALA A 55 1.72 -4.75 -11.99
CA ALA A 55 3.05 -4.99 -11.41
C ALA A 55 3.10 -4.63 -9.91
N PHE A 56 2.44 -3.54 -9.52
CA PHE A 56 2.30 -3.17 -8.11
C PHE A 56 1.50 -4.22 -7.31
N LEU A 57 0.33 -4.66 -7.81
CA LEU A 57 -0.52 -5.62 -7.09
C LEU A 57 0.13 -7.00 -6.96
N GLU A 58 0.88 -7.45 -7.97
CA GLU A 58 1.67 -8.68 -7.91
C GLU A 58 2.77 -8.59 -6.83
N THR A 59 3.46 -7.45 -6.76
CA THR A 59 4.48 -7.20 -5.74
C THR A 59 3.87 -7.16 -4.33
N ALA A 60 2.75 -6.44 -4.18
CA ALA A 60 2.06 -6.29 -2.90
C ALA A 60 1.50 -7.62 -2.37
N SER A 61 1.04 -8.50 -3.26
CA SER A 61 0.48 -9.82 -2.87
C SER A 61 1.55 -10.87 -2.55
N THR A 62 2.78 -10.69 -3.05
CA THR A 62 3.91 -11.63 -2.80
C THR A 62 4.63 -11.36 -1.46
N GLY A 63 4.21 -10.34 -0.70
CA GLY A 63 4.75 -10.08 0.64
C GLY A 63 6.10 -9.37 0.65
N ALA A 64 6.40 -8.58 -0.39
CA ALA A 64 7.47 -7.58 -0.30
C ALA A 64 7.02 -6.47 0.67
N ALA A 65 7.16 -6.76 1.97
CA ALA A 65 7.03 -5.78 3.03
C ALA A 65 7.87 -4.56 2.63
N GLN A 66 7.23 -3.41 2.54
CA GLN A 66 7.89 -2.14 2.31
C GLN A 66 9.00 -2.00 3.35
N ALA A 67 10.25 -2.20 2.93
CA ALA A 67 11.41 -1.75 3.67
C ALA A 67 11.32 -0.22 3.70
N ASN A 68 10.67 0.29 4.74
CA ASN A 68 10.62 1.70 5.02
C ASN A 68 12.05 2.13 5.35
N THR A 69 12.76 2.67 4.37
CA THR A 69 14.01 3.38 4.59
C THR A 69 13.67 4.63 5.40
N ARG A 70 13.65 4.48 6.73
CA ARG A 70 13.78 5.62 7.64
C ARG A 70 15.18 6.18 7.36
N PRO A 71 15.33 7.41 6.83
CA PRO A 71 16.64 8.03 6.80
C PRO A 71 17.08 8.16 8.25
N THR A 72 18.16 7.46 8.60
CA THR A 72 18.85 7.62 9.87
C THR A 72 19.41 9.03 9.88
N ALA A 73 18.63 9.97 10.41
CA ALA A 73 19.17 11.22 10.92
C ALA A 73 19.77 10.91 12.30
N GLU A 74 20.87 10.17 12.31
CA GLU A 74 21.80 10.05 13.44
C GLU A 74 23.20 10.34 12.87
N ASP A 75 23.41 11.59 12.49
CA ASP A 75 24.73 12.19 12.35
C ASP A 75 24.54 13.72 12.30
N ALA A 76 24.41 14.33 13.47
CA ALA A 76 24.67 15.74 13.69
C ALA A 76 24.79 16.04 15.20
N ASP A 77 26.06 16.04 15.64
CA ASP A 77 26.67 16.67 16.83
C ASP A 77 26.35 16.12 18.24
#